data_AF-A0A7S0NAU2-F1
#
_entry.id   AF-A0A7S0NAU2-F1
#
_cell.length_a   1.000
_cell.length_b   1.000
_cell.length_c   1.000
_cell.angle_alpha   90.00
_cell.angle_beta   90.00
_cell.angle_gamma   90.00
#
_symmetry.space_group_name_H-M   'P 1'
#
loop_
_entity.id
_entity.type
_entity.pdbx_description
1 polymer ?
#
loop_
_entity_poly.entity_id
_entity_poly.type
_entity_poly.pdbx_seq_one_letter_code
_entity_poly.pdbx_strand_id
1 'polypeptide(L)'
;YVCGDESALLRAGRLAGATGCTLMCENAFARVERGAGRAKVVRLPYFPSDAQKELAKYEVVVVVGCRVPVAMFGYEDGISQLVDYQKQKVFELNDTEDMCGVIEYL
;
A
#
# COMPACT_ATOMS: atom_id res chain seq x y z
N TYR A 1 -9.37 9.78 -5.39
CA TYR A 1 -9.18 10.16 -6.80
C TYR A 1 -10.09 9.30 -7.65
N VAL A 2 -11.03 9.93 -8.36
CA VAL A 2 -11.81 9.29 -9.43
C VAL A 2 -11.14 9.73 -10.73
N CYS A 3 -10.63 8.79 -11.52
CA CYS A 3 -10.01 9.08 -12.83
C CYS A 3 -10.86 8.34 -13.87
N GLY A 4 -11.71 9.06 -14.62
CA GLY A 4 -12.70 8.46 -15.52
C GLY A 4 -13.92 7.86 -14.80
N ASP A 5 -14.63 6.93 -15.48
CA ASP A 5 -15.83 6.22 -14.96
C ASP A 5 -15.50 5.17 -13.88
N GLU A 6 -14.22 4.81 -13.71
CA GLU A 6 -13.79 3.74 -12.80
C GLU A 6 -12.81 4.25 -11.72
N SER A 7 -13.08 3.93 -10.45
CA SER A 7 -12.25 4.38 -9.34
C SER A 7 -10.90 3.66 -9.28
N ALA A 8 -9.87 4.33 -8.75
CA ALA A 8 -8.54 3.74 -8.52
C ALA A 8 -8.60 2.44 -7.71
N LEU A 9 -9.57 2.33 -6.78
CA LEU A 9 -9.75 1.15 -5.95
C LEU A 9 -10.29 -0.05 -6.74
N LEU A 10 -11.16 0.17 -7.73
CA LEU A 10 -11.65 -0.91 -8.59
C LEU A 10 -10.51 -1.46 -9.46
N ARG A 11 -9.69 -0.57 -10.03
CA ARG A 11 -8.48 -0.94 -10.78
C ARG A 11 -7.49 -1.73 -9.92
N ALA A 12 -7.22 -1.26 -8.71
CA ALA A 12 -6.38 -1.97 -7.75
C ALA A 12 -6.96 -3.36 -7.41
N GLY A 13 -8.29 -3.48 -7.31
CA GLY A 13 -8.97 -4.75 -7.13
C GLY A 13 -8.76 -5.73 -8.27
N ARG A 14 -8.80 -5.25 -9.52
CA ARG A 14 -8.49 -6.07 -10.71
C ARG A 14 -7.05 -6.53 -10.70
N LEU A 15 -6.10 -5.63 -10.41
CA LEU A 15 -4.69 -5.95 -10.27
C LEU A 15 -4.47 -7.03 -9.20
N ALA A 16 -5.08 -6.88 -8.03
CA ALA A 16 -5.01 -7.88 -6.96
C ALA A 16 -5.62 -9.22 -7.37
N GLY A 17 -6.73 -9.21 -8.11
CA GLY A 17 -7.34 -10.42 -8.66
C GLY A 17 -6.46 -11.13 -9.70
N ALA A 18 -5.71 -10.37 -10.51
CA ALA A 18 -4.83 -10.90 -11.55
C ALA A 18 -3.48 -11.41 -10.99
N THR A 19 -2.93 -10.71 -10.00
CA THR A 19 -1.57 -10.98 -9.46
C THR A 19 -1.56 -11.76 -8.15
N GLY A 20 -2.68 -11.78 -7.43
CA GLY A 20 -2.74 -12.27 -6.05
C GLY A 20 -2.09 -11.34 -5.03
N CYS A 21 -1.72 -10.10 -5.42
CA CYS A 21 -1.11 -9.16 -4.48
C CYS A 21 -2.08 -8.75 -3.37
N THR A 22 -1.52 -8.39 -2.22
CA THR A 22 -2.31 -7.86 -1.11
C THR A 22 -2.38 -6.34 -1.22
N LEU A 23 -3.60 -5.79 -1.28
CA LEU A 23 -3.80 -4.35 -1.21
C LEU A 23 -3.79 -3.89 0.25
N MET A 24 -2.87 -3.00 0.58
CA MET A 24 -2.77 -2.39 1.91
C MET A 24 -3.01 -0.89 1.85
N CYS A 25 -3.57 -0.33 2.92
CA CYS A 25 -3.55 1.11 3.17
C CYS A 25 -2.70 1.41 4.41
N GLU A 26 -2.09 2.60 4.42
CA GLU A 26 -1.35 3.11 5.57
C GLU A 26 -2.24 3.18 6.81
N ASN A 27 -1.63 3.29 7.99
CA ASN A 27 -2.41 3.32 9.21
C ASN A 27 -3.23 4.63 9.35
N ALA A 28 -2.70 5.78 8.90
CA ALA A 28 -3.36 7.08 8.98
C ALA A 28 -4.15 7.42 7.71
N PHE A 29 -5.13 6.59 7.35
CA PHE A 29 -6.03 6.90 6.23
C PHE A 29 -7.27 7.68 6.70
N ALA A 30 -7.75 8.61 5.87
CA ALA A 30 -8.99 9.33 6.16
C ALA A 30 -10.24 8.47 5.90
N ARG A 31 -10.28 7.78 4.75
CA ARG A 31 -11.40 6.91 4.32
C ARG A 31 -10.90 5.81 3.38
N VAL A 32 -11.52 4.64 3.44
CA VAL A 32 -11.36 3.53 2.48
C VAL A 32 -12.74 2.98 2.16
N GLU A 33 -13.09 2.88 0.87
CA GLU A 33 -14.37 2.30 0.46
C GLU A 33 -14.39 0.80 0.71
N ARG A 34 -15.54 0.28 1.16
CA ARG A 34 -15.76 -1.14 1.47
C ARG A 34 -17.13 -1.60 0.97
N GLY A 35 -17.36 -2.90 0.95
CA GLY A 35 -18.63 -3.53 0.57
C GLY A 35 -18.49 -4.57 -0.53
N ALA A 36 -19.58 -5.27 -0.81
CA ALA A 36 -19.62 -6.29 -1.87
C ALA A 36 -19.20 -5.70 -3.22
N GLY A 37 -18.39 -6.46 -3.97
CA GLY A 37 -17.87 -6.04 -5.28
C GLY A 37 -16.71 -5.03 -5.24
N ARG A 38 -16.25 -4.61 -4.06
CA ARG A 38 -15.05 -3.76 -3.91
C ARG A 38 -13.81 -4.56 -3.52
N ALA A 39 -12.65 -4.02 -3.88
CA ALA A 39 -11.36 -4.59 -3.54
C ALA A 39 -11.18 -4.72 -2.02
N LYS A 40 -10.62 -5.85 -1.57
CA LYS A 40 -10.30 -6.05 -0.16
C LYS A 40 -8.98 -5.37 0.17
N VAL A 41 -9.07 -4.21 0.83
CA VAL A 41 -7.91 -3.48 1.36
C VAL A 41 -7.75 -3.80 2.83
N VAL A 42 -6.56 -4.25 3.24
CA VAL A 42 -6.20 -4.45 4.64
C VAL A 42 -5.44 -3.24 5.18
N ARG A 43 -5.62 -2.92 6.46
CA ARG A 43 -4.90 -1.82 7.10
C ARG A 43 -3.55 -2.33 7.59
N LEU A 44 -2.48 -1.58 7.33
CA LEU A 44 -1.18 -1.87 7.94
C LEU A 44 -1.28 -1.77 9.48
N PRO A 45 -0.70 -2.71 10.25
CA PRO A 45 -0.69 -2.64 11.71
C PRO A 45 -0.14 -1.31 12.23
N TYR A 46 -0.64 -0.88 13.39
CA TYR A 46 -0.23 0.41 13.99
C TYR A 46 1.15 0.35 14.63
N PHE A 47 1.43 -0.72 15.38
CA PHE A 47 2.70 -0.87 16.07
C PHE A 47 3.81 -1.23 15.07
N PRO A 48 4.97 -0.55 15.11
CA PRO A 48 6.03 -0.74 14.11
C PRO A 48 6.51 -2.18 14.00
N SER A 49 6.65 -2.88 15.13
CA SER A 49 7.09 -4.27 15.17
C SER A 49 6.12 -5.22 14.46
N ASP A 50 4.82 -4.99 14.59
CA ASP A 50 3.78 -5.77 13.90
C ASP A 50 3.69 -5.37 12.43
N ALA A 51 3.86 -4.09 12.10
CA ALA A 51 3.88 -3.61 10.72
C ALA A 51 5.09 -4.16 9.94
N GLN A 52 6.27 -4.20 10.56
CA GLN A 52 7.46 -4.84 9.99
C GLN A 52 7.24 -6.33 9.76
N LYS A 53 6.70 -7.06 10.75
CA LYS A 53 6.39 -8.49 10.59
C LYS A 53 5.39 -8.73 9.48
N GLU A 54 4.41 -7.84 9.32
CA GLU A 54 3.42 -7.94 8.25
C GLU A 54 4.07 -7.72 6.88
N LEU A 55 4.84 -6.64 6.73
CA LEU A 55 5.50 -6.30 5.47
C LEU A 55 6.59 -7.30 5.10
N ALA A 56 7.30 -7.87 6.06
CA ALA A 56 8.36 -8.86 5.85
C ALA A 56 7.89 -10.15 5.15
N LYS A 57 6.57 -10.39 5.07
CA LYS A 57 5.99 -11.51 4.31
C LYS A 57 6.11 -11.32 2.79
N TYR A 58 6.40 -10.12 2.33
CA TYR A 58 6.42 -9.75 0.91
C TYR A 58 7.85 -9.45 0.44
N GLU A 59 8.24 -10.01 -0.70
CA GLU A 59 9.52 -9.70 -1.36
C GLU A 59 9.47 -8.39 -2.16
N VAL A 60 8.28 -7.99 -2.59
CA VAL A 60 8.03 -6.81 -3.42
C VAL A 60 6.98 -5.94 -2.74
N VAL A 61 7.30 -4.66 -2.56
CA VAL A 61 6.39 -3.65 -2.03
C VAL A 61 6.27 -2.55 -3.07
N VAL A 62 5.06 -2.33 -3.59
CA VAL A 62 4.77 -1.23 -4.51
C VAL A 62 3.94 -0.19 -3.77
N VAL A 63 4.45 1.03 -3.73
CA VAL A 63 3.81 2.17 -3.07
C VAL A 63 3.30 3.10 -4.16
N VAL A 64 2.00 3.39 -4.15
CA VAL A 64 1.31 4.15 -5.20
C VAL A 64 0.55 5.31 -4.58
N GLY A 65 0.89 6.54 -4.97
CA GLY A 65 0.25 7.76 -4.50
C GLY A 65 0.45 8.10 -3.02
N CYS A 66 1.44 7.49 -2.36
CA CYS A 66 1.78 7.76 -0.96
C CYS A 66 3.26 7.50 -0.68
N ARG A 67 3.78 8.04 0.43
CA ARG A 67 5.17 7.76 0.83
C ARG A 67 5.29 6.33 1.38
N VAL A 68 6.49 5.77 1.29
CA VAL A 68 6.81 4.49 1.95
C VAL A 68 6.43 4.58 3.43
N PRO A 69 5.75 3.56 3.99
CA PRO A 69 5.25 3.62 5.35
C PRO A 69 6.41 3.65 6.36
N VAL A 70 6.34 4.60 7.29
CA VAL A 70 7.28 4.79 8.41
C VAL A 70 6.53 4.65 9.73
N ALA A 71 7.27 4.38 10.81
CA ALA A 71 6.71 4.44 12.15
C ALA A 71 6.17 5.84 12.45
N MET A 72 4.96 5.91 13.02
CA MET A 72 4.28 7.18 13.31
C MET A 72 4.97 8.01 14.42
N PHE A 73 5.63 7.33 15.35
CA PHE A 73 6.27 7.93 16.51
C PHE A 73 7.72 7.45 16.63
N GLY A 74 8.52 8.17 17.41
CA GLY A 74 9.82 7.67 17.85
C GLY A 74 9.62 6.59 18.91
N TYR A 75 10.19 5.41 18.68
CA TYR A 75 10.24 4.32 19.64
C TYR A 75 11.68 4.17 20.15
N GLU A 76 11.85 3.80 21.42
CA GLU A 76 13.18 3.63 22.03
C GLU A 76 14.02 2.54 21.34
N ASP A 77 13.35 1.54 20.76
CA ASP A 77 13.96 0.48 19.96
C ASP A 77 14.45 0.96 18.58
N GLY A 78 14.19 2.21 18.22
CA GLY A 78 14.72 2.87 17.01
C GLY A 78 14.04 2.46 15.72
N ILE A 79 12.90 1.75 15.76
CA ILE A 79 12.20 1.33 14.56
C ILE A 79 11.53 2.55 13.90
N SER A 80 12.14 3.05 12.82
CA SER A 80 11.60 4.14 12.01
C SER A 80 11.17 3.67 10.61
N GLN A 81 11.96 2.79 9.99
CA GLN A 81 11.65 2.19 8.69
C GLN A 81 10.88 0.87 8.87
N LEU A 82 9.79 0.71 8.12
CA LEU A 82 8.95 -0.49 8.19
C LEU A 82 9.25 -1.51 7.09
N VAL A 83 9.90 -1.08 6.01
CA VAL A 83 10.42 -1.93 4.93
C VAL A 83 11.91 -2.18 5.10
N ASP A 84 12.38 -3.35 4.68
CA ASP A 84 13.78 -3.72 4.66
C ASP A 84 14.29 -3.66 3.21
N TYR A 85 14.88 -2.52 2.82
CA TYR A 85 15.39 -2.30 1.46
C TYR A 85 16.51 -3.26 1.04
N GLN A 86 17.13 -3.98 1.97
CA GLN A 86 18.14 -4.99 1.63
C GLN A 86 17.50 -6.33 1.24
N LYS A 87 16.31 -6.62 1.77
CA LYS A 87 15.59 -7.88 1.51
C LYS A 87 14.41 -7.72 0.56
N GLN A 88 13.90 -6.51 0.40
CA GLN A 88 12.67 -6.22 -0.34
C GLN A 88 12.94 -5.28 -1.50
N LYS A 89 12.29 -5.54 -2.64
CA LYS A 89 12.24 -4.60 -3.77
C LYS A 89 11.10 -3.62 -3.52
N VAL A 90 11.45 -2.36 -3.23
CA VAL A 90 10.49 -1.30 -2.98
C VAL A 90 10.41 -0.40 -4.21
N PHE A 91 9.21 -0.28 -4.78
CA PHE A 91 8.92 0.61 -5.91
C PHE A 91 8.02 1.74 -5.45
N GLU A 92 8.43 2.98 -5.68
CA GLU A 92 7.65 4.18 -5.36
C GLU A 92 7.13 4.79 -6.65
N LEU A 93 5.81 4.75 -6.85
CA LEU A 93 5.13 5.21 -8.05
C LEU A 93 4.26 6.43 -7.70
N ASN A 94 4.95 7.49 -7.27
CA ASN A 94 4.34 8.69 -6.70
C ASN A 94 4.49 9.94 -7.58
N ASP A 95 5.24 9.84 -8.68
CA ASP A 95 5.70 11.00 -9.47
C ASP A 95 4.71 11.44 -10.56
N THR A 96 3.49 10.92 -10.56
CA THR A 96 2.46 11.24 -11.56
C THR A 96 1.15 11.60 -10.90
N GLU A 97 0.38 12.50 -11.51
CA GLU A 97 -0.97 12.82 -11.05
C GLU A 97 -1.99 11.73 -11.48
N ASP A 98 -1.63 10.88 -12.46
CA ASP A 98 -2.49 9.80 -12.94
C ASP A 98 -2.21 8.47 -12.24
N MET A 99 -2.78 8.33 -11.04
CA MET A 99 -2.73 7.08 -10.27
C MET A 99 -3.45 5.91 -10.96
N CYS A 100 -4.45 6.20 -11.80
CA CYS A 100 -5.24 5.15 -12.43
C CYS A 100 -4.49 4.52 -13.61
N GLY A 101 -3.71 5.30 -14.36
CA GLY A 101 -2.79 4.79 -15.36
C GLY A 101 -1.64 4.00 -14.74
N VAL A 102 -1.10 4.43 -13.60
CA VAL A 102 -0.04 3.68 -12.87
C VAL A 102 -0.50 2.28 -12.49
N ILE A 103 -1.69 2.16 -11.90
CA ILE A 103 -2.22 0.86 -11.46
C ILE A 103 -2.47 -0.08 -12.65
N GLU A 104 -2.83 0.44 -13.82
CA GLU A 104 -3.02 -0.37 -15.03
C GLU A 104 -1.71 -0.80 -15.69
N TYR A 105 -0.60 -0.11 -15.43
CA TYR A 105 0.71 -0.47 -15.96
C TYR A 105 1.38 -1.63 -15.20
N LEU A 106 0.92 -1.90 -13.97
CA LEU A 106 1.40 -2.98 -13.09
C LEU A 106 0.79 -4.34 -13.47
#